data_AF-A0A7W4HWU8-F1
#
_entry.id   AF-A0A7W4HWU8-F1
#
_cell.length_a   1.000
_cell.length_b   1.000
_cell.length_c   1.000
_cell.angle_alpha   90.00
_cell.angle_beta   90.00
_cell.angle_gamma   90.00
#
_symmetry.space_group_name_H-M   'P 1'
#
loop_
_entity.id
_entity.type
_entity.pdbx_description
1 polymer ?
#
loop_
_entity_poly.entity_id
_entity_poly.type
_entity_poly.pdbx_seq_one_letter_code
_entity_poly.pdbx_strand_id
1 'polypeptide(L)' 'MDVKDFYFSYFQAGNISIDSRKIEKETIFFAFSGESFDAATKAED' A
#
# COMPACT_ATOMS: atom_id res chain seq x y z
N MET A 1 -10.49 -4.68 4.99
CA MET A 1 -10.34 -3.40 5.72
C MET A 1 -11.63 -2.62 5.55
N ASP A 2 -12.22 -2.12 6.64
CA ASP A 2 -13.34 -1.16 6.55
C ASP A 2 -12.79 0.17 6.02
N VAL A 3 -13.56 0.86 5.18
CA VAL A 3 -13.16 2.15 4.60
C VAL A 3 -12.87 3.19 5.67
N LYS A 4 -13.55 3.14 6.82
CA LYS A 4 -13.35 4.08 7.93
C LYS A 4 -11.97 3.93 8.58
N ASP A 5 -11.52 2.69 8.77
CA ASP A 5 -10.21 2.38 9.35
C ASP A 5 -9.08 2.77 8.39
N PHE A 6 -9.34 2.62 7.09
CA PHE A 6 -8.42 3.08 6.04
C PHE A 6 -8.22 4.60 6.08
N TYR A 7 -9.29 5.39 6.20
CA TYR A 7 -9.18 6.86 6.24
C TYR A 7 -8.29 7.35 7.38
N PHE A 8 -8.40 6.74 8.56
CA PHE A 8 -7.56 7.08 9.70
C PHE A 8 -6.07 6.82 9.40
N SER A 9 -5.77 5.65 8.84
CA SER A 9 -4.41 5.28 8.41
C SER A 9 -3.88 6.23 7.32
N TYR A 10 -4.72 6.58 6.34
CA TYR A 10 -4.39 7.50 5.25
C TYR A 10 -3.94 8.88 5.75
N PHE A 11 -4.64 9.45 6.73
CA PHE A 11 -4.27 10.76 7.29
C PHE A 11 -2.98 10.73 8.13
N GLN A 12 -2.55 9.57 8.58
CA GLN A 12 -1.30 9.40 9.33
C GLN A 12 -0.12 8.98 8.46
N ALA A 13 -0.36 8.68 7.19
CA ALA A 13 0.68 8.23 6.29
C ALA A 13 1.63 9.38 5.94
N GLY A 14 2.94 9.14 6.06
CA GLY A 14 3.96 10.08 5.61
C GLY A 14 4.09 10.09 4.09
N ASN A 15 3.80 8.97 3.44
CA ASN A 15 3.87 8.82 1.98
C ASN A 15 2.88 7.77 1.47
N ILE A 16 2.58 7.81 0.17
CA ILE A 16 1.73 6.84 -0.51
C ILE A 16 2.45 6.35 -1.77
N SER A 17 2.59 5.04 -1.92
CA SER A 17 3.26 4.44 -3.09
C SER A 17 2.49 3.25 -3.64
N ILE A 18 2.62 3.06 -4.96
CA ILE A 18 2.18 1.86 -5.69
C ILE A 18 3.37 1.06 -6.23
N ASP A 19 4.60 1.56 -6.03
CA ASP A 19 5.84 0.91 -6.41
C ASP A 19 6.50 0.36 -5.16
N SER A 20 6.59 -0.97 -5.06
CA SER A 20 7.14 -1.65 -3.87
C SER A 20 8.61 -1.36 -3.63
N ARG A 21 9.34 -0.90 -4.66
CA ARG A 21 10.77 -0.57 -4.55
C ARG A 21 11.03 0.80 -3.92
N LYS A 22 9.97 1.59 -3.70
CA LYS A 22 10.03 2.96 -3.17
C LYS A 22 9.32 3.10 -1.81
N ILE A 23 9.11 1.98 -1.12
CA ILE A 23 8.45 1.97 0.19
C ILE A 23 9.46 2.44 1.24
N GLU A 24 9.04 3.42 2.03
CA GLU A 24 9.76 3.89 3.21
C GLU A 24 8.90 3.71 4.46
N LYS A 25 9.49 3.90 5.65
CA LYS A 25 8.73 3.86 6.91
C LYS A 25 7.57 4.86 6.84
N GLU A 26 6.39 4.46 7.34
CA GLU A 26 5.14 5.26 7.30
C GLU A 26 4.54 5.46 5.90
N THR A 27 5.00 4.71 4.90
CA THR A 27 4.37 4.66 3.57
C THR A 27 3.19 3.70 3.57
N ILE A 28 2.04 4.16 3.08
CA ILE A 28 0.95 3.26 2.68
C ILE A 28 1.23 2.75 1.27
N PHE A 29 1.38 1.42 1.15
CA PHE A 29 1.56 0.75 -0.13
C PHE A 29 0.23 0.20 -0.65
N PHE A 30 -0.19 0.65 -1.83
CA PHE A 30 -1.33 0.05 -2.53
C PHE A 30 -0.83 -1.01 -3.50
N ALA A 31 -0.97 -2.27 -3.08
CA ALA A 31 -0.72 -3.43 -3.92
C ALA A 31 -1.87 -3.63 -4.90
N PHE A 32 -1.66 -3.29 -6.17
CA PHE A 32 -2.61 -3.58 -7.24
C PHE A 32 -2.27 -4.91 -7.92
N SER A 33 -3.29 -5.73 -8.15
CA SER A 33 -3.21 -6.90 -9.01
C SER A 33 -3.89 -6.60 -10.35
N GLY A 34 -3.18 -6.91 -11.43
CA GLY A 34 -3.69 -6.90 -12.80
C GLY A 34 -3.66 -8.30 -13.41
N GLU A 35 -4.10 -8.44 -14.65
CA GLU A 35 -4.22 -9.75 -15.32
C GLU A 35 -2.91 -10.54 -15.43
N SER A 36 -1.75 -9.86 -15.42
CA SER A 36 -0.43 -10.50 -15.56
C SER A 36 0.55 -10.19 -14.42
N PHE A 37 0.13 -9.44 -13.40
CA PHE A 37 1.03 -9.03 -12.31
C PHE A 37 0.26 -8.85 -11.01
N ASP A 38 0.74 -9.47 -9.93
CA ASP A 38 0.15 -9.34 -8.60
C ASP A 38 1.16 -8.68 -7.65
N ALA A 39 0.93 -7.40 -7.34
CA ALA A 39 1.76 -6.66 -6.40
C ALA A 39 1.51 -7.07 -4.93
N ALA A 40 0.44 -7.80 -4.61
CA ALA A 40 0.17 -8.26 -3.24
C ALA A 40 1.24 -9.24 -2.76
N THR A 41 1.85 -9.99 -3.69
CA THR A 41 3.01 -10.85 -3.41
C THR A 41 4.24 -10.09 -2.88
N LYS A 42 4.26 -8.76 -2.98
CA LYS A 42 5.34 -7.89 -2.48
C LYS A 42 5.02 -7.21 -1.15
N ALA A 43 3.86 -7.48 -0.57
CA ALA A 43 3.46 -6.93 0.72
C ALA A 43 3.79 -7.86 1.91
N GLU A 44 4.17 -9.12 1.66
CA GLU A 44 4.46 -10.13 2.70
C GLU A 44 5.94 -10.20 3.12
N ASP A 45 6.86 -9.59 2.36
CA ASP A 45 8.30 -9.46 2.68
C ASP A 45 8.61 -8.13 3.41
#